data_AF-J3CZ93-F1
#
_entry.id   AF-J3CZ93-F1
#
_cell.length_a   1.000
_cell.length_b   1.000
_cell.length_c   1.000
_cell.angle_alpha   90.00
_cell.angle_beta   90.00
_cell.angle_gamma   90.00
#
_symmetry.space_group_name_H-M   'P 1'
#
loop_
_entity.id
_entity.type
_entity.pdbx_description
1 polymer ?
#
loop_
_entity_poly.entity_id
_entity_poly.type
_entity_poly.pdbx_seq_one_letter_code
_entity_poly.pdbx_strand_id
1 'polypeptide(L)' 'MDNAQMVKCFNEWMRRFIQEPERFEAEFRTVNGFLKDEAEGREPTYGETSAAYMQQLATEIRAD' A
#
# COMPACT_ATOMS: atom_id res chain seq x y z
N MET A 1 -14.59 -3.70 -1.58
CA MET A 1 -14.55 -2.85 -0.38
C MET A 1 -15.50 -1.69 -0.60
N ASP A 2 -16.24 -1.29 0.43
CA ASP A 2 -16.84 0.03 0.45
C ASP A 2 -15.82 1.08 0.91
N ASN A 3 -16.20 2.36 0.82
CA ASN A 3 -15.30 3.46 1.14
C ASN A 3 -14.91 3.47 2.64
N ALA A 4 -15.81 3.05 3.54
CA ALA A 4 -15.54 3.01 4.97
C ALA A 4 -14.52 1.94 5.34
N GLN A 5 -14.60 0.77 4.70
CA GLN A 5 -13.65 -0.32 4.87
C GLN A 5 -12.29 0.04 4.28
N MET A 6 -12.27 0.77 3.16
CA MET A 6 -11.03 1.29 2.59
C MET A 6 -10.33 2.25 3.54
N VAL A 7 -11.06 3.19 4.15
CA VAL A 7 -10.52 4.11 5.16
C VAL A 7 -9.92 3.37 6.36
N LYS A 8 -10.57 2.30 6.84
CA LYS A 8 -10.04 1.48 7.93
C LYS A 8 -8.73 0.80 7.54
N CYS A 9 -8.65 0.20 6.36
CA CYS A 9 -7.44 -0.45 5.87
C CYS A 9 -6.30 0.56 5.68
N PHE A 10 -6.60 1.76 5.17
CA PHE A 10 -5.60 2.81 5.02
C PHE A 10 -5.05 3.30 6.37
N ASN A 11 -5.93 3.55 7.34
CA ASN A 11 -5.51 3.94 8.69
C ASN A 11 -4.67 2.84 9.36
N GLU A 12 -4.98 1.57 9.08
CA GLU A 12 -4.22 0.43 9.55
C GLU A 12 -2.82 0.37 8.93
N TRP A 13 -2.73 0.54 7.62
CA TRP A 13 -1.45 0.64 6.92
C TRP A 13 -0.61 1.79 7.52
N MET A 14 -1.19 2.97 7.73
CA MET A 14 -0.50 4.10 8.37
C MET A 14 -0.02 3.77 9.80
N ARG A 15 -0.81 3.04 10.59
CA ARG A 15 -0.42 2.60 11.93
C ARG A 15 0.78 1.67 11.87
N ARG A 16 0.76 0.66 11.00
CA ARG A 16 1.87 -0.29 10.81
C ARG A 16 3.11 0.40 10.25
N PHE A 17 2.94 1.36 9.35
CA PHE A 17 4.04 2.19 8.83
C PHE A 17 4.78 2.95 9.94
N ILE A 18 4.06 3.53 10.89
CA ILE A 18 4.65 4.26 12.02
C ILE A 18 5.29 3.31 13.04
N GLN A 19 4.67 2.14 13.29
CA GLN A 19 5.12 1.19 14.30
C GLN A 19 6.26 0.28 13.82
N GLU A 20 6.29 -0.04 12.53
CA GLU A 20 7.22 -0.99 11.93
C GLU A 20 7.84 -0.43 10.64
N PRO A 21 8.47 0.77 10.67
CA PRO A 21 8.92 1.47 9.47
C PRO A 21 9.90 0.66 8.61
N GLU A 22 10.73 -0.18 9.23
CA GLU A 22 11.68 -1.06 8.54
C GLU A 22 10.98 -2.11 7.65
N ARG A 23 9.76 -2.56 8.02
CA ARG A 23 8.97 -3.47 7.18
C ARG A 23 8.40 -2.77 5.94
N PHE A 24 8.33 -1.44 5.97
CA PHE A 24 7.83 -0.58 4.89
C PHE A 24 8.93 0.15 4.12
N GLU A 25 10.22 -0.01 4.46
CA GLU A 25 11.34 0.54 3.69
C GLU A 25 11.38 0.05 2.23
N ALA A 26 10.79 -1.11 1.95
CA ALA A 26 10.61 -1.61 0.59
C ALA A 26 9.55 -0.82 -0.21
N GLU A 27 8.57 -0.19 0.45
CA GLU A 27 7.54 0.64 -0.19
C GLU A 27 8.10 2.01 -0.63
N PHE A 28 9.05 2.58 0.11
CA PHE A 28 9.73 3.81 -0.32
C PHE A 28 10.61 3.60 -1.56
N ARG A 29 11.20 2.41 -1.70
CA ARG A 29 11.92 2.02 -2.94
C ARG A 29 10.98 1.97 -4.16
N THR A 30 9.69 1.75 -3.94
CA THR A 30 8.69 1.67 -5.00
C THR A 30 8.16 3.02 -5.45
N VAL A 31 8.20 4.07 -4.62
CA VAL A 31 7.90 5.46 -5.05
C VAL A 31 8.95 5.98 -6.04
N ASN A 32 10.23 5.74 -5.78
CA ASN A 32 11.29 6.06 -6.73
C ASN A 32 11.20 5.20 -8.01
N GLY A 33 10.74 3.95 -7.88
CA GLY A 33 10.40 3.09 -9.02
C GLY A 33 9.27 3.66 -9.87
N PHE A 34 8.20 4.15 -9.23
CA PHE A 34 7.07 4.80 -9.90
C PHE A 34 7.52 6.01 -10.72
N LEU A 35 8.30 6.92 -10.12
CA LEU A 35 8.82 8.10 -10.79
C LEU A 35 9.73 7.73 -11.97
N LYS A 36 10.50 6.65 -11.83
CA LYS A 36 11.35 6.14 -12.90
C LYS A 36 10.52 5.53 -14.04
N ASP A 37 9.53 4.72 -13.73
CA ASP A 37 8.66 4.08 -14.73
C ASP A 37 7.85 5.15 -15.49
N GLU A 38 7.32 6.15 -14.78
CA GLU A 38 6.66 7.32 -15.40
C GLU A 38 7.61 8.10 -16.32
N ALA A 39 8.84 8.38 -15.86
CA ALA A 39 9.85 9.07 -16.67
C ALA A 39 10.28 8.28 -17.92
N GLU A 40 10.12 6.96 -17.90
CA GLU A 40 10.41 6.05 -19.00
C GLU A 40 9.16 5.73 -19.86
N GLY A 41 8.01 6.33 -19.55
CA GLY A 41 6.74 6.11 -20.27
C GLY A 41 6.14 4.72 -20.08
N ARG A 42 6.49 4.04 -18.99
CA ARG A 42 5.96 2.73 -18.60
C ARG A 42 4.84 2.91 -17.57
N GLU A 43 3.76 2.15 -17.72
CA GLU A 43 2.67 2.15 -16.73
C GLU A 43 3.20 1.64 -15.39
N PRO A 44 3.15 2.43 -14.30
CA PRO A 44 3.69 2.00 -13.03
C PRO A 44 2.78 0.95 -12.36
N THR A 45 3.35 -0.17 -11.93
CA THR A 45 2.59 -1.25 -11.29
C THR A 45 2.41 -1.08 -9.77
N TYR A 46 2.92 0.01 -9.19
CA TYR A 46 2.84 0.27 -7.75
C TYR A 46 1.41 0.25 -7.22
N GLY A 47 0.45 0.79 -7.99
CA GLY A 47 -0.96 0.79 -7.63
C GLY A 47 -1.53 -0.63 -7.46
N GLU A 48 -1.05 -1.61 -8.21
CA GLU A 48 -1.46 -3.02 -8.07
C GLU A 48 -0.96 -3.61 -6.76
N THR A 49 0.29 -3.34 -6.39
CA THR A 49 0.89 -3.77 -5.12
C THR A 49 0.16 -3.14 -3.94
N SER A 50 -0.10 -1.83 -3.98
CA SER A 50 -0.87 -1.14 -2.94
C SER A 50 -2.29 -1.71 -2.84
N ALA A 51 -2.95 -1.98 -3.96
CA ALA A 51 -4.29 -2.56 -3.97
C ALA A 51 -4.31 -3.99 -3.38
N ALA A 52 -3.32 -4.82 -3.71
CA ALA A 52 -3.18 -6.17 -3.16
C ALA A 52 -2.99 -6.14 -1.64
N TYR A 53 -2.14 -5.23 -1.14
CA TYR A 53 -1.93 -5.08 0.29
C TYR A 53 -3.17 -4.59 1.03
N MET A 54 -3.93 -3.66 0.44
CA MET A 54 -5.20 -3.22 0.99
C MET A 54 -6.26 -4.33 1.05
N GLN A 55 -6.27 -5.25 0.08
CA GLN A 55 -7.13 -6.44 0.13
C GLN A 55 -6.70 -7.42 1.22
N GLN A 56 -5.40 -7.58 1.45
CA GLN A 56 -4.88 -8.38 2.56
C GLN A 56 -5.34 -7.79 3.90
N LEU A 57 -5.13 -6.50 4.13
CA LEU A 57 -5.59 -5.81 5.35
C LEU A 57 -7.11 -5.92 5.54
N ALA A 58 -7.89 -5.81 4.47
CA ALA A 58 -9.34 -5.97 4.55
C ALA A 58 -9.77 -7.36 5.01
N THR A 59 -8.95 -8.39 4.72
CA THR A 59 -9.17 -9.76 5.17
C THR A 59 -8.78 -9.91 6.64
N GLU A 60 -7.63 -9.36 7.05
CA GLU A 60 -7.14 -9.39 8.43
C GLU A 60 -8.09 -8.65 9.40
N ILE A 61 -8.49 -7.42 9.07
CA ILE A 61 -9.36 -6.58 9.91
C ILE A 61 -10.78 -7.17 10.05
N ARG A 62 -11.23 -7.98 9.08
CA ARG A 62 -12.55 -8.62 9.12
C ARG A 62 -12.56 -9.90 9.98
N ALA A 63 -11.38 -10.47 10.25
CA ALA A 63 -11.22 -11.67 11.07
C ALA A 63 -11.10 -11.35 12.57
N ASP A 64 -10.89 -10.07 12.93
CA ASP A 64 -11.00 -9.51 14.28
C ASP A 64 -12.43 -9.02 14.60
#